data_AF-A0A4R1KZP7-F1
#
_entry.id   AF-A0A4R1KZP7-F1
#
_cell.length_a   1.000
_cell.length_b   1.000
_cell.length_c   1.000
_cell.angle_alpha   90.00
_cell.angle_beta   90.00
_cell.angle_gamma   90.00
#
_symmetry.space_group_name_H-M   'P 1'
#
loop_
_entity.id
_entity.type
_entity.pdbx_description
1 polymer ?
#
loop_
_entity_poly.entity_id
_entity_poly.type
_entity_poly.pdbx_seq_one_letter_code
_entity_poly.pdbx_strand_id
1 'polypeptide(L)' 'MQIEKRIEELEMKLTFQDNLLDELNQALVEQQFMIDKMQIQLRYLANKLKDMQPSNLATSAEETPPPHY' A
#
# COMPACT_ATOMS: atom_id res chain seq x y z
N MET A 1 12.09 32.92 40.07
CA MET A 1 11.86 31.61 40.72
C MET A 1 10.53 30.90 40.37
N GLN A 2 9.46 31.55 39.88
CA GLN A 2 8.28 30.84 39.33
C GLN A 2 8.33 30.69 37.80
N ILE A 3 8.83 31.73 37.11
CA ILE A 3 8.97 31.75 35.65
C ILE A 3 10.03 30.74 35.19
N GLU A 4 11.20 30.68 35.85
CA GLU A 4 12.26 29.71 35.51
C GLU A 4 11.75 28.26 35.60
N LYS A 5 11.04 27.91 36.68
CA LYS A 5 10.43 26.57 36.83
C LYS A 5 9.42 26.25 35.72
N ARG A 6 8.62 27.25 35.32
CA ARG A 6 7.65 27.09 34.22
C ARG A 6 8.36 26.87 32.89
N ILE A 7 9.51 27.54 32.68
CA ILE A 7 10.33 27.35 31.47
C ILE A 7 10.93 25.94 31.46
N GLU A 8 11.54 25.49 32.56
CA GLU A 8 12.09 24.12 32.68
C GLU A 8 11.02 23.05 32.41
N GLU A 9 9.81 23.19 32.97
CA GLU A 9 8.69 22.28 32.68
C GLU A 9 8.30 22.26 31.20
N LEU A 10 8.33 23.41 30.54
CA LEU A 10 7.99 23.53 29.12
C LEU A 10 9.09 22.94 28.22
N GLU A 11 10.36 23.16 28.56
CA GLU A 11 11.50 22.58 27.83
C GLU A 11 11.51 21.06 27.92
N MET A 12 11.23 20.52 29.11
CA MET A 12 11.06 19.08 29.30
C MET A 12 9.91 18.54 28.43
N LYS A 13 8.74 19.18 28.48
CA LYS A 13 7.58 18.79 27.66
C LYS A 13 7.85 18.90 26.16
N LEU A 14 8.62 19.89 25.73
CA LEU A 14 9.00 20.07 24.33
C LEU A 14 9.88 18.91 23.88
N THR A 15 10.91 18.59 24.65
CA THR A 15 11.80 17.45 24.36
C THR A 15 11.04 16.13 24.25
N PHE A 16 10.06 15.88 25.13
CA PHE A 16 9.20 14.71 25.02
C PHE A 16 8.34 14.70 23.77
N GLN A 17 7.82 15.86 23.36
CA GLN A 17 7.02 15.98 22.14
C GLN A 17 7.86 15.80 20.88
N ASP A 18 9.09 16.30 20.85
CA ASP A 18 10.01 16.11 19.73
C ASP A 18 10.32 14.62 19.53
N ASN A 19 10.66 13.90 20.61
CA ASN A 19 10.87 12.46 20.55
C ASN A 19 9.61 11.70 20.06
N LEU A 20 8.43 12.10 20.55
CA LEU A 20 7.17 11.50 20.13
C LEU A 20 6.88 11.75 18.64
N LEU A 21 7.20 12.94 18.12
CA LEU A 21 7.03 13.26 16.71
C LEU A 21 7.94 12.38 15.83
N ASP A 22 9.18 12.16 16.25
CA ASP A 22 10.11 11.27 15.55
C ASP A 22 9.61 9.82 15.52
N GLU A 23 9.12 9.32 16.66
CA GLU A 23 8.54 7.97 16.76
C GLU A 23 7.31 7.82 15.85
N LEU A 24 6.41 8.81 15.85
CA LEU A 24 5.22 8.80 15.00
C LEU A 24 5.59 8.87 13.51
N ASN A 25 6.60 9.67 13.14
CA ASN A 25 7.07 9.75 11.77
C ASN A 25 7.68 8.41 11.30
N GLN A 26 8.47 7.77 12.15
CA GLN A 26 9.04 6.45 11.85
C GLN A 26 7.93 5.40 11.65
N ALA A 27 6.93 5.37 12.53
CA ALA A 27 5.78 4.48 12.40
C ALA A 27 4.98 4.73 11.09
N LEU A 28 4.83 6.00 10.70
CA LEU A 28 4.15 6.37 9.46
C LEU A 28 4.93 5.89 8.22
N VAL A 29 6.25 6.05 8.20
CA VAL A 29 7.12 5.57 7.13
C VAL A 29 7.03 4.04 7.00
N GLU A 30 7.08 3.33 8.12
CA GLU A 30 6.94 1.86 8.13
C GLU A 30 5.58 1.42 7.59
N GLN A 31 4.50 2.11 8.01
CA GLN A 31 3.16 1.84 7.50
C GLN A 31 3.06 2.08 5.99
N GLN A 32 3.64 3.18 5.47
CA GLN A 32 3.65 3.46 4.04
C GLN A 32 4.36 2.36 3.26
N PHE A 33 5.50 1.89 3.76
CA PHE A 33 6.23 0.78 3.13
C PHE A 33 5.38 -0.51 3.07
N MET A 34 4.65 -0.82 4.14
CA MET A 34 3.74 -1.98 4.15
C MET A 34 2.61 -1.81 3.12
N ILE A 35 2.03 -0.62 3.02
CA ILE A 35 0.99 -0.29 2.04
C ILE A 35 1.51 -0.47 0.62
N ASP A 36 2.68 0.07 0.30
CA ASP A 36 3.28 -0.03 -1.04
C ASP A 36 3.51 -1.50 -1.42
N LYS A 37 4.02 -2.31 -0.48
CA LYS A 37 4.19 -3.75 -0.66
C LYS A 37 2.87 -4.47 -0.94
N MET A 38 1.82 -4.16 -0.17
CA MET A 38 0.48 -4.73 -0.39
C MET A 38 -0.08 -4.32 -1.75
N GLN A 39 0.09 -3.07 -2.19
CA GLN A 39 -0.35 -2.60 -3.49
C GLN A 39 0.32 -3.37 -4.64
N ILE A 40 1.63 -3.62 -4.54
CA ILE A 40 2.37 -4.42 -5.53
C ILE A 40 1.81 -5.84 -5.60
N GLN A 41 1.60 -6.48 -4.45
CA GLN A 41 1.05 -7.84 -4.37
C GLN A 41 -0.37 -7.91 -4.96
N LEU A 42 -1.23 -6.94 -4.65
CA LEU A 42 -2.58 -6.87 -5.20
C LEU A 42 -2.57 -6.70 -6.72
N ARG A 43 -1.71 -5.84 -7.27
CA ARG A 43 -1.56 -5.70 -8.73
C ARG A 43 -1.09 -6.99 -9.38
N TYR A 44 -0.13 -7.69 -8.76
CA TYR A 44 0.33 -8.98 -9.25
C TYR A 44 -0.79 -10.03 -9.28
N LEU A 45 -1.58 -10.13 -8.21
CA LEU A 45 -2.73 -11.04 -8.14
C LEU A 45 -3.81 -10.67 -9.17
N ALA A 46 -4.11 -9.38 -9.33
CA ALA A 46 -5.08 -8.92 -10.32
C ALA A 46 -4.66 -9.28 -11.76
N ASN A 47 -3.37 -9.12 -12.09
CA ASN A 47 -2.84 -9.55 -13.40
C ASN A 47 -2.94 -11.06 -13.58
N LYS A 48 -2.54 -11.85 -12.58
CA LYS A 48 -2.68 -13.32 -12.63
C LYS A 48 -4.12 -13.76 -12.83
N LEU A 49 -5.08 -13.12 -12.16
CA LEU A 49 -6.50 -13.43 -12.33
C LEU A 49 -6.99 -13.11 -13.76
N LYS A 50 -6.52 -12.00 -14.34
CA LYS A 50 -6.83 -11.63 -15.73
C LYS A 50 -6.27 -12.66 -16.71
N ASP A 51 -5.03 -13.10 -16.51
CA ASP A 51 -4.37 -14.10 -17.36
C ASP A 51 -5.02 -15.50 -17.24
N MET A 52 -5.67 -15.78 -16.10
CA MET A 52 -6.38 -17.04 -15.86
C MET A 52 -7.81 -17.07 -16.44
N GLN A 53 -8.36 -15.94 -16.91
CA GLN A 53 -9.60 -16.01 -17.67
C GLN A 53 -9.27 -16.65 -19.03
N PRO A 54 -9.78 -17.86 -19.33
CA PRO A 54 -9.63 -18.41 -20.67
C PRO A 54 -10.27 -17.42 -21.63
N SER A 55 -9.58 -17.11 -22.72
CA SER A 55 -10.19 -16.41 -23.84
C SER A 55 -11.32 -17.28 -24.40
N ASN A 56 -12.52 -17.19 -23.83
CA ASN A 56 -13.75 -17.71 -24.42
C ASN A 56 -14.16 -16.90 -25.68
N LEU A 57 -13.18 -16.29 -26.35
CA LEU A 57 -13.26 -15.58 -27.61
C LEU A 57 -12.46 -16.32 -28.70
N ALA A 58 -12.27 -17.64 -28.58
CA ALA A 58 -12.27 -18.47 -29.78
C ALA A 58 -13.73 -18.43 -30.26
N THR A 59 -14.01 -17.45 -31.09
CA THR A 59 -15.26 -17.21 -31.78
C THR A 59 -15.83 -18.53 -32.28
N SER A 60 -17.03 -18.89 -31.87
CA SER A 60 -17.87 -19.89 -32.56
C SER A 60 -18.19 -19.51 -34.03
N ALA A 61 -17.53 -18.47 -34.56
CA ALA A 61 -17.57 -18.00 -35.93
C ALA A 61 -16.45 -18.59 -36.82
N GLU A 62 -15.49 -19.34 -36.25
CA GLU A 62 -14.39 -19.99 -36.97
C GLU A 62 -14.58 -21.51 -37.19
N GLU A 63 -15.79 -22.04 -36.99
CA GLU A 63 -16.14 -23.37 -37.53
C GLU A 63 -16.61 -23.21 -38.98
N THR A 64 -15.67 -23.17 -39.93
CA THR A 64 -16.03 -23.37 -41.34
C THR A 64 -16.57 -24.80 -41.51
N PRO A 65 -17.74 -24.99 -42.12
CA PRO A 65 -18.39 -26.30 -42.21
C PRO A 65 -17.48 -27.32 -42.94
N PRO A 66 -17.50 -28.60 -42.52
CA PRO A 66 -16.59 -29.61 -43.05
C PRO A 66 -16.83 -29.86 -44.55
N PRO A 67 -15.78 -30.13 -45.33
CA PRO A 67 -15.92 -30.42 -46.75
C PRO A 67 -16.67 -31.75 -46.93
N HIS A 68 -17.82 -31.69 -47.60
CA HIS A 68 -18.54 -32.88 -48.03
C HIS A 68 -17.86 -33.47 -49.27
N TYR A 69 -17.40 -34.72 -49.17
CA TYR A 69 -16.94 -35.58 -50.28
C TYR A 69 -18.05 -36.54 -50.70
#